data_AF-A0A537DWZ9-F1
#
_entry.id   AF-A0A537DWZ9-F1
#
_cell.length_a   1.000
_cell.length_b   1.000
_cell.length_c   1.000
_cell.angle_alpha   90.00
_cell.angle_beta   90.00
_cell.angle_gamma   90.00
#
_symmetry.space_group_name_H-M   'P 1'
#
loop_
_entity.id
_entity.type
_entity.pdbx_description
1 polymer ?
#
loop_
_entity_poly.entity_id
_entity_poly.type
_entity_poly.pdbx_seq_one_letter_code
_entity_poly.pdbx_strand_id
1 'polypeptide(L)'
;MRSSAFSTLKPPVLQRLEKEGFLEASPIQELAIPAILSGENVLLIAPTGTGKTLAAILPVLDRLIEARAEGKPRGISVLYV
;
A
#
# COMPACT_ATOMS: atom_id res chain seq x y z
N MET A 1 15.64 -13.81 5.39
CA MET A 1 14.65 -13.17 6.27
C MET A 1 13.94 -12.12 5.44
N ARG A 2 12.84 -12.47 4.75
CA ARG A 2 12.07 -11.52 3.93
C ARG A 2 10.81 -11.18 4.72
N SER A 3 10.92 -10.12 5.52
CA SER A 3 9.83 -9.49 6.26
C SER A 3 9.66 -8.07 5.72
N SER A 4 9.54 -7.92 4.40
CA SER A 4 9.20 -6.60 3.85
C SER A 4 7.68 -6.44 3.84
N ALA A 5 7.16 -5.30 4.27
CA ALA A 5 5.73 -5.03 4.27
C ALA A 5 5.10 -5.17 2.88
N PHE A 6 5.88 -5.06 1.81
CA PHE A 6 5.42 -5.39 0.45
C PHE A 6 4.89 -6.82 0.33
N SER A 7 5.44 -7.79 1.07
CA SER A 7 4.96 -9.19 1.06
C SER A 7 3.52 -9.36 1.57
N THR A 8 2.96 -8.35 2.23
CA THR A 8 1.55 -8.33 2.66
C THR A 8 0.59 -7.91 1.54
N LEU A 9 1.12 -7.35 0.44
CA LEU A 9 0.34 -6.90 -0.72
C LEU A 9 0.07 -8.06 -1.68
N LYS A 10 -0.98 -7.93 -2.48
CA LYS A 10 -1.43 -8.94 -3.45
C LYS A 10 -0.49 -8.98 -4.66
N PRO A 11 -0.45 -10.12 -5.39
CA PRO A 11 0.47 -10.32 -6.52
C PRO A 11 0.47 -9.23 -7.59
N PRO A 12 -0.68 -8.63 -8.00
CA PRO A 12 -0.68 -7.57 -9.01
C PRO A 12 0.12 -6.32 -8.59
N VAL A 13 0.07 -5.97 -7.30
CA VAL A 13 0.80 -4.83 -6.75
C VAL A 13 2.29 -5.15 -6.64
N LEU A 14 2.62 -6.34 -6.13
CA LEU A 14 4.00 -6.83 -6.03
C LEU A 14 4.73 -6.84 -7.38
N GLN A 15 4.10 -7.42 -8.41
CA GLN A 15 4.68 -7.47 -9.76
C GLN A 15 4.92 -6.06 -10.31
N ARG A 16 4.04 -5.11 -10.00
CA ARG A 16 4.24 -3.73 -10.42
C ARG A 16 5.39 -3.06 -9.67
N LEU A 17 5.50 -3.26 -8.36
CA LEU A 17 6.60 -2.74 -7.55
C LEU A 17 7.96 -3.24 -8.04
N GLU A 18 8.08 -4.54 -8.31
CA GLU A 18 9.31 -5.14 -8.85
C GLU A 18 9.67 -4.53 -10.21
N LYS A 19 8.69 -4.36 -11.11
CA LYS A 19 8.90 -3.77 -12.44
C LYS A 19 9.37 -2.32 -12.38
N GLU A 20 8.89 -1.55 -11.41
CA GLU A 20 9.29 -0.16 -11.18
C GLU A 20 10.61 -0.04 -10.37
N GLY A 21 11.18 -1.16 -9.91
CA GLY A 21 12.42 -1.18 -9.14
C GLY A 21 12.25 -0.89 -7.64
N PHE A 22 11.03 -0.97 -7.11
CA PHE A 22 10.78 -0.90 -5.66
C PHE A 22 11.01 -2.27 -5.02
N LEU A 23 12.27 -2.56 -4.69
CA LEU A 23 12.68 -3.87 -4.18
C LEU A 23 12.46 -4.03 -2.67
N GLU A 24 12.54 -2.93 -1.91
CA GLU A 24 12.44 -2.92 -0.46
C GLU A 24 11.57 -1.76 0.01
N ALA A 25 10.78 -1.99 1.05
CA ALA A 25 9.98 -0.93 1.67
C ALA A 25 10.86 -0.06 2.56
N SER A 26 10.59 1.26 2.55
CA SER A 26 11.25 2.17 3.48
C SER A 26 10.77 1.93 4.92
N PRO A 27 11.50 2.35 5.97
CA PRO A 27 11.08 2.13 7.36
C PRO A 27 9.68 2.62 7.69
N ILE A 28 9.22 3.72 7.06
CA ILE A 28 7.86 4.22 7.26
C ILE A 28 6.82 3.37 6.53
N GLN A 29 7.16 2.79 5.37
CA GLN A 29 6.29 1.86 4.64
C GLN A 29 6.15 0.54 5.41
N GLU A 30 7.23 0.05 6.00
CA GLU A 30 7.25 -1.16 6.84
C GLU A 30 6.22 -1.10 7.98
N LEU A 31 6.11 0.06 8.61
CA LEU A 31 5.18 0.28 9.72
C LEU A 31 3.76 0.56 9.24
N ALA A 32 3.61 1.37 8.18
CA ALA A 32 2.31 1.91 7.79
C ALA A 32 1.46 0.97 6.95
N ILE A 33 2.08 0.22 6.02
CA ILE A 33 1.34 -0.67 5.10
C ILE A 33 0.50 -1.69 5.88
N PRO A 34 1.06 -2.48 6.82
CA PRO A 34 0.24 -3.44 7.58
C PRO A 34 -0.80 -2.76 8.46
N ALA A 35 -0.49 -1.60 9.06
CA ALA A 35 -1.43 -0.84 9.86
C ALA A 35 -2.64 -0.36 9.02
N ILE A 36 -2.42 0.16 7.82
CA ILE A 36 -3.50 0.59 6.92
C ILE A 36 -4.31 -0.61 6.38
N LEU A 37 -3.63 -1.72 6.05
CA LEU A 37 -4.31 -2.95 5.61
C LEU A 37 -5.23 -3.53 6.68
N SER A 38 -4.89 -3.37 7.96
CA SER A 38 -5.74 -3.79 9.07
C SER A 38 -7.10 -3.07 9.12
N GLY A 39 -7.24 -1.94 8.43
CA GLY A 39 -8.45 -1.12 8.41
C GLY A 39 -8.52 -0.07 9.53
N GLU A 40 -7.43 0.14 10.25
CA GLU A 40 -7.31 1.20 11.25
C GLU A 40 -7.19 2.60 10.63
N ASN A 41 -7.55 3.62 11.42
CA ASN A 41 -7.22 5.00 11.10
C ASN A 41 -5.76 5.26 11.48
N VAL A 42 -4.92 5.61 10.51
CA VAL A 42 -3.46 5.72 10.71
C VAL A 42 -3.01 7.18 10.59
N LEU A 43 -2.29 7.66 11.61
CA LEU A 43 -1.54 8.92 11.55
C LEU A 43 -0.08 8.62 11.17
N LEU A 44 0.34 9.12 10.00
CA LEU A 44 1.66 8.86 9.45
C LEU A 44 2.59 10.08 9.62
N ILE A 45 3.63 9.96 10.46
CA ILE A 45 4.60 11.03 10.70
C ILE A 45 5.99 10.56 10.31
N ALA A 46 6.59 11.21 9.30
CA ALA A 46 7.97 10.98 8.89
C ALA A 46 8.53 12.20 8.13
N PRO A 47 9.86 12.35 8.00
CA PRO A 47 10.49 13.40 7.19
C PRO A 47 10.06 13.38 5.72
N THR A 48 10.27 14.48 4.99
CA THR A 48 10.04 14.54 3.53
C THR A 48 10.98 13.58 2.79
N GLY A 49 10.57 13.11 1.61
CA GLY A 49 11.38 12.19 0.80
C GLY A 49 11.48 10.73 1.30
N THR A 50 10.82 10.38 2.41
CA THR A 50 10.91 9.03 3.02
C THR A 50 9.92 8.00 2.46
N GLY A 51 9.11 8.37 1.47
CA GLY A 51 8.16 7.45 0.84
C GLY A 51 6.78 7.36 1.49
N LYS A 52 6.38 8.37 2.29
CA LYS A 52 5.05 8.48 2.92
C LYS A 52 3.87 8.29 1.95
N THR A 53 3.97 8.85 0.75
CA THR A 53 2.91 8.75 -0.27
C THR A 53 2.66 7.30 -0.68
N LEU A 54 3.72 6.54 -0.97
CA LEU A 54 3.59 5.11 -1.28
C LEU A 54 3.11 4.30 -0.07
N ALA A 55 3.56 4.67 1.14
CA ALA A 55 3.11 4.04 2.38
C ALA A 55 1.59 4.14 2.56
N ALA A 56 0.99 5.28 2.20
CA ALA A 56 -0.45 5.50 2.26
C ALA A 56 -1.22 4.86 1.10
N ILE A 57 -0.72 4.98 -0.13
CA ILE A 57 -1.47 4.64 -1.34
C ILE A 57 -1.44 3.15 -1.67
N LEU A 58 -0.30 2.47 -1.50
CA LEU A 58 -0.17 1.04 -1.86
C LEU A 58 -1.22 0.14 -1.19
N PRO A 59 -1.45 0.19 0.14
CA PRO A 59 -2.45 -0.66 0.78
C PRO A 59 -3.89 -0.31 0.36
N VAL A 60 -4.15 0.95 -0.01
CA VAL A 60 -5.47 1.38 -0.51
C VAL A 60 -5.72 0.85 -1.92
N LEU A 61 -4.72 0.93 -2.81
CA LEU A 61 -4.80 0.36 -4.16
C LEU A 61 -4.93 -1.16 -4.14
N ASP A 62 -4.21 -1.82 -3.23
CA ASP A 62 -4.29 -3.27 -3.03
C ASP A 62 -5.72 -3.73 -2.75
N ARG A 63 -6.37 -3.10 -1.78
CA ARG A 63 -7.79 -3.36 -1.44
C ARG A 63 -8.73 -3.00 -2.58
N LEU A 64 -8.46 -1.94 -3.33
CA LEU A 64 -9.29 -1.55 -4.48
C LEU A 64 -9.22 -2.58 -5.61
N ILE A 65 -8.03 -3.12 -5.90
CA ILE A 65 -7.84 -4.15 -6.92
C ILE A 65 -8.61 -5.41 -6.54
N GLU A 66 -8.51 -5.85 -5.28
CA GLU A 66 -9.25 -6.99 -4.75
C GLU A 66 -10.76 -6.77 -4.85
N ALA A 67 -11.26 -5.64 -4.36
CA ALA A 67 -12.69 -5.32 -4.43
C ALA A 67 -13.21 -5.33 -5.88
N ARG A 68 -12.42 -4.79 -6.83
CA ARG A 68 -12.79 -4.75 -8.25
C ARG A 68 -12.83 -6.12 -8.88
N ALA A 69 -11.95 -7.04 -8.49
CA ALA A 69 -12.02 -8.43 -8.92
C ALA A 69 -13.33 -9.11 -8.46
N GLU A 70 -13.90 -8.67 -7.34
CA GLU A 70 -15.19 -9.11 -6.82
C GLU A 70 -16.40 -8.33 -7.39
N GLY A 71 -16.18 -7.45 -8.37
CA GLY A 71 -17.24 -6.65 -9.01
C GLY A 71 -17.72 -5.45 -8.18
N LYS A 72 -16.93 -4.99 -7.20
CA LYS A 72 -17.23 -3.86 -6.33
C LYS A 72 -16.02 -2.92 -6.18
N PRO A 73 -16.17 -1.78 -5.49
CA PRO A 73 -17.31 -0.86 -5.60
C PRO A 73 -17.45 -0.27 -7.02
N ARG A 74 -18.64 0.25 -7.34
CA ARG A 74 -18.88 1.05 -8.55
C ARG A 74 -18.78 2.54 -8.21
N GLY A 75 -18.21 3.35 -9.09
CA GLY A 75 -18.02 4.79 -8.88
C GLY A 75 -16.71 5.14 -8.16
N ILE A 76 -16.69 6.27 -7.44
CA ILE A 76 -15.50 6.75 -6.71
C ILE A 76 -15.30 5.88 -5.46
N SER A 77 -14.10 5.33 -5.29
CA SER A 77 -13.79 4.33 -4.25
C SER A 77 -12.62 4.73 -3.34
N VAL A 78 -11.83 5.69 -3.80
CA VAL A 78 -10.63 6.19 -3.13
C VAL A 78 -10.62 7.70 -3.33
N LEU A 79 -10.43 8.43 -2.25
CA LEU A 79 -10.22 9.87 -2.24
C LEU A 79 -8.90 10.12 -1.51
N TYR A 80 -7.96 10.78 -2.19
CA TYR A 80 -6.67 11.19 -1.65
C TYR A 80 -6.60 12.71 -1.77
N VAL A 81 -6.50 13.41 -0.63
CA VAL A 81 -6.52 14.88 -0.51
C VAL A 81 -5.19 15.42 -0.04
#